data_AF-A0A1G8GRV5-F1
#
_entry.id   AF-A0A1G8GRV5-F1
#
_cell.length_a   1.000
_cell.length_b   1.000
_cell.length_c   1.000
_cell.angle_alpha   90.00
_cell.angle_beta   90.00
_cell.angle_gamma   90.00
#
_symmetry.space_group_name_H-M   'P 1'
#
loop_
_entity.id
_entity.type
_entity.pdbx_description
1 polymer ?
#
loop_
_entity_poly.entity_id
_entity_poly.type
_entity_poly.pdbx_seq_one_letter_code
_entity_poly.pdbx_strand_id
1 'polypeptide(L)'
;MPQKVSNFLGHVYMLAIDAFSSNETTRDECTQDNINTEVDFLYIAIHCLSKLDKALVFFYLEGMTHREIGLNLGITEGNARVKLNRAKSKLQEIIKKQGYEF
;
A
#
# COMPACT_ATOMS: atom_id res chain seq x y z
N MET A 1 15.38 28.50 -18.29
CA MET A 1 14.36 27.55 -18.79
C MET A 1 13.94 26.65 -17.63
N PRO A 2 12.65 26.37 -17.46
CA PRO A 2 12.04 26.26 -16.13
C PRO A 2 12.36 24.93 -15.44
N GLN A 3 12.87 25.04 -14.21
CA GLN A 3 12.93 23.96 -13.24
C GLN A 3 11.50 23.64 -12.75
N LYS A 4 10.85 22.65 -13.32
CA LYS A 4 9.65 22.02 -12.72
C LYS A 4 9.55 20.56 -13.17
N VAL A 5 10.45 19.72 -12.68
CA VAL A 5 10.04 18.34 -12.39
C VAL A 5 9.54 18.38 -10.97
N SER A 6 8.26 18.76 -10.86
CA SER A 6 7.48 18.82 -9.63
C SER A 6 7.74 17.54 -8.85
N ASN A 7 8.44 17.66 -7.71
CA ASN A 7 8.76 16.55 -6.83
C ASN A 7 7.44 16.09 -6.19
N PHE A 8 6.71 15.23 -6.90
CA PHE A 8 5.35 14.82 -6.58
C PHE A 8 5.28 14.23 -5.17
N LEU A 9 6.27 13.43 -4.79
CA LEU A 9 6.42 12.91 -3.42
C LEU A 9 6.54 14.02 -2.37
N GLY A 10 7.23 15.12 -2.66
CA GLY A 10 7.37 16.24 -1.72
C GLY A 10 6.06 17.01 -1.54
N HIS A 11 5.30 17.23 -2.62
CA HIS A 11 4.00 17.89 -2.55
C HIS A 11 2.96 17.03 -1.81
N VAL A 12 2.94 15.72 -2.08
CA VAL A 12 2.06 14.77 -1.38
C VAL A 12 2.39 14.70 0.11
N TYR A 13 3.68 14.71 0.48
CA TYR A 13 4.09 14.70 1.88
C TYR A 13 3.71 16.00 2.60
N MET A 14 3.79 17.16 1.91
CA MET A 14 3.38 18.44 2.50
C MET A 14 1.87 18.49 2.72
N LEU A 15 1.06 18.07 1.73
CA LEU A 15 -0.40 17.99 1.85
C LEU A 15 -0.83 17.05 3.00
N ALA A 16 -0.12 15.94 3.19
CA ALA A 16 -0.39 15.01 4.29
C ALA A 16 -0.08 15.60 5.67
N ILE A 17 0.98 16.42 5.79
CA ILE A 17 1.32 17.11 7.04
C ILE A 17 0.29 18.21 7.38
N ASP A 18 -0.18 18.94 6.36
CA ASP A 18 -1.22 19.98 6.53
C ASP A 18 -2.57 19.35 6.94
N ALA A 19 -2.92 18.20 6.36
CA ALA A 19 -4.10 17.42 6.74
C ALA A 19 -3.99 16.86 8.17
N PHE A 20 -2.79 16.55 8.66
CA PHE A 20 -2.59 16.05 10.02
C PHE A 20 -2.61 17.15 11.09
N SER A 21 -2.17 18.38 10.77
CA SER A 21 -2.29 19.54 11.69
C SER A 21 -3.73 20.06 11.80
N SER A 22 -4.53 19.88 10.76
CA SER A 22 -5.93 20.29 10.71
C SER A 22 -6.80 19.13 11.18
N ASN A 23 -6.84 18.87 12.49
CA ASN A 23 -7.81 17.93 13.05
C ASN A 23 -9.22 18.51 12.92
N GLU A 24 -9.79 18.37 11.72
CA GLU A 24 -11.20 18.48 11.43
C GLU A 24 -11.51 17.50 10.30
N THR A 25 -11.54 16.21 10.65
CA THR A 25 -12.33 15.24 9.90
C THR A 25 -13.79 15.69 10.04
N THR A 26 -14.29 16.47 9.09
CA THR A 26 -15.73 16.45 8.81
C THR A 26 -16.04 15.01 8.44
N ARG A 27 -16.67 14.32 9.39
CA ARG A 27 -17.27 13.01 9.18
C ARG A 27 -18.32 13.20 8.10
N ASP A 28 -17.97 12.87 6.87
CA ASP A 28 -18.96 12.66 5.83
C ASP A 28 -19.78 11.42 6.23
N GLU A 29 -20.96 11.67 6.81
CA GLU A 29 -21.98 10.66 7.06
C GLU A 29 -22.57 10.21 5.71
N CYS A 30 -22.24 8.99 5.27
CA CYS A 30 -23.12 8.03 4.58
C CYS A 30 -22.30 6.93 3.88
N THR A 31 -21.78 5.96 4.66
CA THR A 31 -21.51 4.54 4.29
C THR A 31 -20.76 3.84 5.45
N GLN A 32 -21.33 3.89 6.66
CA GLN A 32 -20.56 3.61 7.88
C GLN A 32 -20.44 2.14 8.28
N ASP A 33 -21.19 1.21 7.66
CA ASP A 33 -21.28 -0.17 8.16
C ASP A 33 -20.45 -1.21 7.35
N ASN A 34 -19.74 -0.79 6.30
CA ASN A 34 -18.98 -1.73 5.46
C ASN A 34 -17.61 -1.22 4.97
N ILE A 35 -17.44 0.09 4.76
CA ILE A 35 -16.18 0.64 4.19
C ILE A 35 -15.01 0.53 5.17
N ASN A 36 -15.26 0.51 6.47
CA ASN A 36 -14.17 0.43 7.45
C ASN A 36 -13.67 -0.99 7.68
N THR A 37 -14.49 -2.04 7.63
CA THR A 37 -14.02 -3.39 8.03
C THR A 37 -13.03 -4.00 7.04
N GLU A 38 -13.33 -3.99 5.74
CA GLU A 38 -12.48 -4.66 4.73
C GLU A 38 -11.13 -3.96 4.56
N VAL A 39 -11.16 -2.63 4.51
CA VAL A 39 -9.97 -1.79 4.40
C VAL A 39 -9.12 -1.89 5.67
N ASP A 40 -9.76 -1.95 6.85
CA ASP A 40 -9.04 -2.15 8.11
C ASP A 40 -8.36 -3.53 8.16
N PHE A 41 -9.05 -4.60 7.74
CA PHE A 41 -8.43 -5.93 7.65
C PHE A 41 -7.24 -5.94 6.69
N LEU A 42 -7.39 -5.33 5.51
CA LEU A 42 -6.30 -5.21 4.55
C LEU A 42 -5.12 -4.42 5.14
N TYR A 43 -5.38 -3.28 5.78
CA TYR A 43 -4.37 -2.45 6.42
C TYR A 43 -3.60 -3.23 7.49
N ILE A 44 -4.31 -3.84 8.44
CA ILE A 44 -3.71 -4.64 9.50
C ILE A 44 -2.91 -5.80 8.90
N ALA A 45 -3.45 -6.49 7.89
CA ALA A 45 -2.79 -7.62 7.26
C ALA A 45 -1.50 -7.22 6.52
N ILE A 46 -1.48 -6.09 5.81
CA ILE A 46 -0.25 -5.53 5.21
C ILE A 46 0.75 -5.20 6.31
N HIS A 47 0.30 -4.65 7.44
CA HIS A 47 1.18 -4.33 8.57
C HIS A 47 1.86 -5.56 9.17
N CYS A 48 1.21 -6.73 9.16
CA CYS A 48 1.74 -8.02 9.60
C CYS A 48 2.73 -8.69 8.63
N LEU A 49 2.88 -8.20 7.39
CA LEU A 49 3.86 -8.75 6.44
C LEU A 49 5.31 -8.42 6.85
N SER A 50 6.24 -9.28 6.41
CA SER A 50 7.67 -8.98 6.52
C SER A 50 8.04 -7.71 5.73
N LYS A 51 9.13 -7.02 6.09
CA LYS A 51 9.54 -5.77 5.41
C LYS A 51 9.65 -5.94 3.88
N LEU A 52 10.19 -7.06 3.42
CA LEU A 52 10.33 -7.37 2.00
C LEU A 52 8.96 -7.63 1.34
N ASP A 53 8.12 -8.45 1.97
CA ASP A 53 6.79 -8.77 1.43
C ASP A 53 5.90 -7.50 1.38
N LYS A 54 6.00 -6.64 2.39
CA LYS A 54 5.34 -5.33 2.45
C LYS A 54 5.79 -4.44 1.29
N ALA A 55 7.10 -4.30 1.06
CA ALA A 55 7.63 -3.50 -0.04
C ALA A 55 7.14 -4.01 -1.42
N LEU A 56 7.11 -5.33 -1.62
CA LEU A 56 6.59 -5.94 -2.84
C LEU A 56 5.12 -5.61 -3.08
N VAL A 57 4.28 -5.72 -2.03
CA VAL A 57 2.86 -5.37 -2.12
C VAL A 57 2.66 -3.88 -2.38
N PHE A 58 3.40 -3.01 -1.68
CA PHE A 58 3.34 -1.57 -1.90
C PHE A 58 3.64 -1.19 -3.36
N PHE A 59 4.76 -1.67 -3.92
CA PHE A 59 5.09 -1.36 -5.31
C PHE A 59 4.07 -1.92 -6.31
N TYR A 60 3.47 -3.06 -6.02
CA TYR A 60 2.38 -3.59 -6.84
C TYR A 60 1.12 -2.71 -6.78
N LEU A 61 0.76 -2.18 -5.61
CA LEU A 61 -0.36 -1.26 -5.45
C LEU A 61 -0.13 0.10 -6.15
N GLU A 62 1.12 0.55 -6.20
CA GLU A 62 1.56 1.72 -7.00
C GLU A 62 1.54 1.46 -8.52
N GLY A 63 1.13 0.27 -8.96
CA GLY A 63 1.01 -0.09 -10.38
C GLY A 63 2.34 -0.40 -11.06
N MET A 64 3.42 -0.62 -10.31
CA MET A 64 4.73 -0.95 -10.89
C MET A 64 4.72 -2.34 -11.54
N THR A 65 5.42 -2.45 -12.67
CA THR A 65 5.66 -3.72 -13.35
C THR A 65 6.63 -4.59 -12.56
N HIS A 66 6.60 -5.92 -12.76
CA HIS A 66 7.56 -6.84 -12.12
C HIS A 66 9.02 -6.47 -12.38
N ARG A 67 9.30 -5.87 -13.55
CA ARG A 67 10.63 -5.41 -13.93
C ARG A 67 11.05 -4.21 -13.08
N GLU A 68 10.19 -3.21 -12.93
CA GLU A 68 10.45 -2.04 -12.08
C GLU A 68 10.61 -2.42 -10.60
N ILE A 69 9.76 -3.33 -10.12
CA ILE A 69 9.87 -3.89 -8.77
C ILE A 69 11.23 -4.56 -8.58
N GLY A 70 11.66 -5.38 -9.54
CA GLY A 70 12.97 -6.04 -9.49
C GLY A 70 14.12 -5.05 -9.44
N LEU A 71 14.09 -4.02 -10.31
CA LEU A 71 15.09 -2.95 -10.35
C LEU A 71 15.16 -2.19 -9.02
N ASN A 72 14.02 -1.80 -8.44
CA ASN A 72 13.96 -1.07 -7.18
C ASN A 72 14.44 -1.89 -5.98
N LEU A 73 14.24 -3.22 -6.01
CA LEU A 73 14.64 -4.13 -4.93
C LEU A 73 16.02 -4.79 -5.15
N GLY A 74 16.70 -4.51 -6.26
CA GLY A 74 17.98 -5.14 -6.59
C GLY A 74 17.89 -6.66 -6.84
N ILE A 75 16.75 -7.13 -7.36
CA ILE A 75 16.51 -8.55 -7.68
C ILE A 75 16.08 -8.71 -9.14
N THR A 76 16.17 -9.93 -9.68
CA THR A 76 15.70 -10.21 -11.04
C THR A 76 14.17 -10.13 -11.13
N GLU A 77 13.64 -9.79 -12.32
CA GLU A 77 12.19 -9.73 -12.57
C GLU A 77 11.48 -11.04 -12.19
N GLY A 78 12.06 -12.20 -12.56
CA GLY A 78 11.49 -13.50 -12.21
C GLY A 78 11.40 -13.72 -10.71
N ASN A 79 12.42 -13.29 -9.96
CA ASN A 79 12.42 -13.37 -8.50
C ASN A 79 11.40 -12.41 -7.89
N ALA A 80 11.29 -11.19 -8.41
CA ALA A 80 10.26 -10.22 -8.01
C ALA A 80 8.85 -10.78 -8.18
N ARG A 81 8.56 -11.41 -9.33
CA ARG A 81 7.27 -12.06 -9.61
C ARG A 81 6.96 -13.18 -8.61
N VAL A 82 7.91 -14.10 -8.40
CA VAL A 82 7.72 -15.23 -7.47
C VAL A 82 7.52 -14.74 -6.04
N LYS A 83 8.33 -13.78 -5.59
CA LYS A 83 8.22 -13.22 -4.23
C LYS A 83 6.91 -12.44 -4.06
N LEU A 84 6.50 -11.65 -5.06
CA LEU A 84 5.22 -10.94 -5.03
C LEU A 84 4.05 -11.92 -4.90
N ASN A 85 4.05 -13.01 -5.69
CA ASN A 85 3.01 -14.04 -5.58
C ASN A 85 2.95 -14.64 -4.17
N ARG A 86 4.12 -14.95 -3.57
CA ARG A 86 4.18 -15.45 -2.18
C ARG A 86 3.68 -14.41 -1.18
N ALA A 87 4.03 -13.14 -1.35
CA ALA A 87 3.56 -12.06 -0.49
C ALA A 87 2.04 -11.90 -0.56
N LYS A 88 1.44 -11.98 -1.76
CA LYS A 88 -0.02 -11.97 -1.95
C LYS A 88 -0.70 -13.16 -1.28
N SER A 89 -0.15 -14.37 -1.41
CA SER A 89 -0.70 -15.56 -0.72
C SER A 89 -0.64 -15.41 0.80
N LYS A 90 0.48 -14.93 1.36
CA LYS A 90 0.58 -14.65 2.81
C LYS A 90 -0.42 -13.60 3.26
N LEU A 91 -0.61 -12.54 2.46
CA LEU A 91 -1.59 -11.49 2.77
C LEU A 91 -3.00 -12.08 2.86
N GLN A 92 -3.39 -12.91 1.89
CA GLN A 92 -4.68 -13.63 1.90
C GLN A 92 -4.83 -14.53 3.14
N GLU A 93 -3.78 -15.26 3.52
CA GLU A 93 -3.82 -16.10 4.72
C GLU A 93 -4.00 -15.28 6.00
N ILE A 94 -3.37 -14.11 6.11
CA ILE A 94 -3.50 -13.22 7.27
C ILE A 94 -4.92 -12.66 7.35
N ILE A 95 -5.47 -12.17 6.22
CA ILE A 95 -6.83 -11.64 6.16
C ILE A 95 -7.86 -12.70 6.59
N LYS A 96 -7.73 -13.93 6.09
CA LYS A 96 -8.59 -15.05 6.51
C LYS A 96 -8.49 -15.35 8.01
N LYS A 97 -7.29 -15.28 8.58
CA LYS A 97 -7.08 -15.46 10.03
C LYS A 97 -7.70 -14.34 10.88
N GLN A 98 -7.89 -13.16 10.31
CA GLN A 98 -8.56 -12.04 10.98
C GLN A 98 -10.09 -12.17 10.99
N GLY A 99 -10.64 -13.22 10.36
CA GLY A 99 -12.08 -13.48 10.30
C GLY A 99 -12.78 -12.83 9.11
N TYR A 100 -12.02 -12.31 8.14
CA TYR A 100 -12.58 -11.83 6.88
C TYR A 100 -12.67 -13.00 5.88
N GLU A 101 -13.90 -13.31 5.47
CA GLU A 101 -14.19 -14.31 4.44
C GLU A 101 -14.52 -13.62 3.11
N PHE A 102 -13.89 -14.09 2.03
CA PHE A 102 -14.10 -13.62 0.66
C PHE A 102 -15.16 -14.45 -0.06
#